data_AF-A0A0S2I0J2-F1
#
_entry.id   AF-A0A0S2I0J2-F1
#
_cell.length_a   1.000
_cell.length_b   1.000
_cell.length_c   1.000
_cell.angle_alpha   90.00
_cell.angle_beta   90.00
_cell.angle_gamma   90.00
#
_symmetry.space_group_name_H-M   'P 1'
#
loop_
_entity.id
_entity.type
_entity.pdbx_description
1 polymer ?
#
loop_
_entity_poly.entity_id
_entity_poly.type
_entity_poly.pdbx_seq_one_letter_code
_entity_poly.pdbx_strand_id
1 'polypeptide(L)' 'MKVKLVVISIVLMVLGFGMIHNGNPTIEYAGSAMIGVPALYLLFLLFRVYFKKHHDPLDSSK' A
#
# COMPACT_ATOMS: atom_id res chain seq x y z
N MET A 1 2.67 7.18 13.90
CA MET A 1 3.50 7.03 12.67
C MET A 1 2.82 6.21 11.58
N LYS A 2 2.22 5.03 11.89
CA LYS A 2 1.55 4.17 10.89
C LYS A 2 0.50 4.89 10.03
N VAL A 3 -0.36 5.71 10.64
CA VAL A 3 -1.38 6.50 9.91
C VAL A 3 -0.74 7.46 8.90
N LYS A 4 0.36 8.12 9.26
CA LYS A 4 1.08 9.03 8.34
C LYS A 4 1.60 8.27 7.11
N LEU A 5 2.16 7.08 7.31
CA LEU A 5 2.64 6.24 6.20
C LEU A 5 1.50 5.75 5.31
N VAL A 6 0.35 5.36 5.89
CA VAL A 6 -0.84 4.99 5.12
C VAL A 6 -1.34 6.14 4.25
N VAL A 7 -1.41 7.36 4.81
CA VAL A 7 -1.80 8.56 4.05
C VAL A 7 -0.82 8.84 2.92
N ILE A 8 0.48 8.80 3.19
CA ILE A 8 1.52 8.96 2.15
C ILE A 8 1.36 7.89 1.06
N SER A 9 1.14 6.63 1.43
CA SER A 9 0.95 5.54 0.47
C SER A 9 -0.22 5.80 -0.47
N ILE A 10 -1.36 6.25 0.06
CA ILE A 10 -2.55 6.58 -0.75
C ILE A 10 -2.24 7.75 -1.70
N VAL A 11 -1.60 8.82 -1.21
CA VAL A 11 -1.23 9.98 -2.03
C VAL A 11 -0.29 9.58 -3.16
N LEU A 12 0.73 8.76 -2.89
CA LEU A 12 1.66 8.27 -3.90
C LEU A 12 0.95 7.44 -4.99
N MET A 13 -0.02 6.61 -4.62
CA MET A 13 -0.81 5.85 -5.59
C MET A 13 -1.64 6.75 -6.51
N VAL A 14 -2.27 7.80 -5.97
CA VAL A 14 -3.05 8.76 -6.77
C VAL A 14 -2.14 9.54 -7.72
N LEU A 15 -0.97 9.99 -7.25
CA LEU A 15 0.00 10.69 -8.09
C LEU A 15 0.55 9.78 -9.20
N GLY A 16 0.89 8.53 -8.87
CA GLY A 16 1.36 7.55 -9.84
C GLY A 16 0.31 7.23 -10.92
N PHE A 17 -0.99 7.30 -10.60
CA PHE A 17 -2.07 7.12 -11.59
C PHE A 17 -2.05 8.19 -12.69
N GLY A 18 -1.70 9.43 -12.36
CA GLY A 18 -1.52 10.48 -13.38
C GLY A 18 -0.33 10.18 -14.31
N MET A 19 0.74 9.62 -13.76
CA MET A 19 1.97 9.33 -14.50
C MET A 19 1.81 8.19 -15.53
N ILE A 20 0.97 7.20 -15.25
CA ILE A 20 0.75 6.06 -16.18
C ILE A 20 -0.04 6.43 -17.45
N HIS A 21 -0.63 7.63 -17.53
CA HIS A 21 -1.38 8.09 -18.71
C HIS A 21 -0.59 9.10 -19.56
N ASN A 22 0.72 9.25 -19.30
CA ASN A 22 1.52 10.32 -19.91
C ASN A 22 2.01 9.97 -21.34
N GLY A 23 1.94 8.71 -21.78
CA GLY A 23 2.37 8.29 -23.12
C GLY A 23 3.89 8.20 -23.29
N ASN A 24 4.68 8.63 -22.30
CA ASN A 24 6.12 8.40 -22.25
C ASN A 24 6.40 7.12 -21.42
N PRO A 25 6.95 6.06 -22.03
CA PRO A 25 7.17 4.77 -21.35
C PRO A 25 7.98 4.88 -20.06
N THR A 26 8.99 5.75 -20.02
CA THR A 26 9.83 5.95 -18.83
C THR A 26 9.02 6.50 -17.66
N ILE A 27 8.10 7.43 -17.93
CA ILE A 27 7.26 8.04 -16.90
C ILE A 27 6.17 7.06 -16.46
N GLU A 28 5.65 6.24 -17.38
CA GLU A 28 4.69 5.19 -17.06
C GLU A 28 5.31 4.10 -16.17
N TYR A 29 6.57 3.71 -16.40
CA TYR A 29 7.30 2.81 -15.51
C TYR A 29 7.51 3.42 -14.13
N ALA A 30 7.90 4.69 -14.06
CA ALA A 30 8.01 5.40 -12.78
C ALA A 30 6.67 5.47 -12.05
N GLY A 31 5.57 5.77 -12.77
CA GLY A 31 4.21 5.78 -12.24
C GLY A 31 3.77 4.41 -11.71
N SER A 32 4.07 3.34 -12.44
CA SER A 32 3.78 1.96 -12.04
C SER A 32 4.52 1.59 -10.75
N ALA A 33 5.79 1.97 -10.61
CA ALA A 33 6.56 1.76 -9.38
C ALA A 33 6.01 2.61 -8.21
N MET A 34 5.61 3.85 -8.49
CA MET A 34 5.02 4.78 -7.52
C MET A 34 3.66 4.30 -7.00
N ILE A 35 2.92 3.50 -7.78
CA ILE A 35 1.70 2.81 -7.33
C ILE A 35 2.04 1.50 -6.61
N GLY A 36 2.93 0.69 -7.20
CA GLY A 36 3.19 -0.68 -6.76
C GLY A 36 3.81 -0.77 -5.37
N VAL A 37 4.83 0.04 -5.07
CA VAL A 37 5.52 -0.01 -3.77
C VAL A 37 4.58 0.34 -2.60
N PRO A 38 3.79 1.44 -2.67
CA PRO A 38 2.78 1.73 -1.65
C PRO A 38 1.68 0.68 -1.53
N ALA A 39 1.20 0.14 -2.66
CA ALA A 39 0.18 -0.90 -2.65
C ALA A 39 0.65 -2.16 -1.91
N LEU A 40 1.89 -2.59 -2.16
CA LEU A 40 2.50 -3.71 -1.44
C LEU A 40 2.64 -3.44 0.06
N TYR A 41 3.00 -2.21 0.44
CA TYR A 41 3.06 -1.82 1.86
C TYR A 41 1.69 -1.90 2.55
N LEU A 42 0.63 -1.39 1.90
CA LEU A 42 -0.73 -1.47 2.43
C LEU A 42 -1.21 -2.92 2.54
N LEU A 43 -0.90 -3.75 1.54
CA LEU A 43 -1.20 -5.18 1.57
C LEU A 43 -0.47 -5.89 2.72
N PHE A 44 0.81 -5.60 2.93
CA PHE A 44 1.57 -6.11 4.07
C PHE A 44 0.94 -5.71 5.41
N LEU A 45 0.52 -4.44 5.54
CA LEU A 45 -0.18 -3.98 6.76
C LEU A 45 -1.50 -4.73 6.97
N LEU A 46 -2.26 -4.96 5.89
CA LEU A 46 -3.51 -5.70 5.95
C LEU A 46 -3.29 -7.13 6.45
N PHE A 47 -2.33 -7.85 5.87
CA PHE A 47 -1.97 -9.19 6.33
C PHE A 47 -1.52 -9.18 7.78
N ARG A 48 -0.67 -8.24 8.19
CA ARG A 48 -0.21 -8.13 9.57
C ARG A 48 -1.37 -7.93 10.55
N VAL A 49 -2.37 -7.13 10.19
CA VAL A 49 -3.58 -6.92 11.03
C VAL A 49 -4.43 -8.19 11.07
N TYR A 50 -4.64 -8.83 9.92
CA TYR A 50 -5.41 -10.07 9.81
C TYR A 50 -4.78 -11.19 10.65
N PHE A 51 -3.48 -11.47 10.46
CA PHE A 51 -2.79 -12.52 11.19
C PHE A 51 -2.73 -12.24 12.68
N LYS A 52 -2.54 -10.99 13.11
CA LYS A 52 -2.60 -10.65 14.53
C LYS A 52 -3.96 -10.99 15.13
N LYS A 53 -5.05 -10.66 14.45
CA LYS A 53 -6.40 -10.93 14.93
C LYS A 53 -6.74 -12.43 14.98
N HIS A 54 -6.28 -13.21 14.01
CA HIS A 54 -6.69 -14.61 13.86
C HIS A 54 -5.70 -15.65 14.42
N HIS A 55 -4.47 -15.25 14.73
CA HIS A 55 -3.44 -16.17 15.26
C HIS A 55 -2.91 -15.77 16.65
N ASP A 56 -3.49 -14.77 17.31
CA ASP A 56 -3.25 -14.56 18.74
C ASP A 56 -4.09 -15.57 19.54
N PRO A 57 -3.48 -16.59 20.20
CA PRO A 57 -4.21 -17.65 20.90
C PRO A 57 -5.03 -17.14 22.11
N LEU A 58 -4.85 -15.88 22.50
CA LEU A 58 -5.56 -15.20 23.58
C LEU A 58 -6.81 -14.43 23.12
N ASP A 59 -7.03 -14.23 21.81
CA ASP A 59 -8.24 -13.56 21.28
C ASP A 59 -9.42 -14.53 21.10
N SER A 60 -9.14 -15.84 21.00
CA SER A 60 -10.17 -16.87 20.82
C SER A 60 -10.83 -17.34 22.14
N SER A 61 -10.54 -16.67 23.27
CA SER A 61 -11.05 -17.05 24.61
C SER A 61 -12.01 -16.04 25.25
N LYS A 62 -12.50 -15.06 24.48
CA LYS A 62 -13.53 -14.12 24.93
C LYS A 62 -14.89 -14.42 24.30
#